data_AF-A0A8J8GTI2-F1
#
_entry.id   AF-A0A8J8GTI2-F1
#
_cell.length_a   1.000
_cell.length_b   1.000
_cell.length_c   1.000
_cell.angle_alpha   90.00
_cell.angle_beta   90.00
_cell.angle_gamma   90.00
#
_symmetry.space_group_name_H-M   'P 1'
#
loop_
_entity.id
_entity.type
_entity.pdbx_description
1 polymer ?
#
loop_
_entity_poly.entity_id
_entity_poly.type
_entity_poly.pdbx_seq_one_letter_code
_entity_poly.pdbx_strand_id
1 'polypeptide(L)'
;MSVFDIEISSLAGQPGELARHRGKPALIVNVASRCGLTPQYAGLERIAAGTPGLTVIGVPCNQFGGQEPGTAEEIAEFCSATYGVTFPMTEKVEVNGDGRHPLYDQLTRVADAEGHVGDIRWNFEKFLVDADGAVVARFSPRVEPEAPELVAAIDNLVSAATCPRRSVPAQDGRHRALLQAYTSSSET
;
A
#
# COMPACT_ATOMS: atom_id res chain seq x y z
N MET A 1 -1.84 -13.48 -3.47
CA MET A 1 -3.10 -12.80 -3.82
C MET A 1 -2.79 -11.32 -3.76
N SER A 2 -3.19 -10.55 -4.76
CA SER A 2 -2.89 -9.12 -4.81
C SER A 2 -3.84 -8.39 -3.88
N VAL A 3 -3.37 -7.34 -3.19
CA VAL A 3 -4.27 -6.42 -2.46
C VAL A 3 -5.31 -5.82 -3.40
N PHE A 4 -4.97 -5.61 -4.67
CA PHE A 4 -5.89 -5.09 -5.69
C PHE A 4 -6.96 -6.10 -6.17
N ASP A 5 -6.90 -7.37 -5.73
CA ASP A 5 -7.95 -8.37 -5.97
C ASP A 5 -9.05 -8.32 -4.88
N ILE A 6 -8.83 -7.55 -3.81
CA ILE A 6 -9.75 -7.51 -2.67
C ILE A 6 -10.89 -6.56 -3.01
N GLU A 7 -12.12 -7.08 -2.93
CA GLU A 7 -13.32 -6.29 -3.10
C GLU A 7 -13.50 -5.32 -1.93
N ILE A 8 -13.62 -4.05 -2.26
CA ILE A 8 -14.02 -2.97 -1.36
C ILE A 8 -14.64 -1.88 -2.20
N SER A 9 -15.75 -1.32 -1.72
CA SER A 9 -16.46 -0.26 -2.43
C SER A 9 -15.78 1.08 -2.17
N SER A 10 -15.97 2.03 -3.08
CA SER A 10 -15.68 3.43 -2.82
C SER A 10 -16.61 3.98 -1.73
N LEU A 11 -16.28 5.15 -1.20
CA LEU A 11 -17.14 5.84 -0.23
C LEU A 11 -18.53 6.14 -0.81
N ALA A 12 -18.65 6.28 -2.14
CA ALA A 12 -19.92 6.45 -2.85
C ALA A 12 -20.61 5.12 -3.23
N GLY A 13 -20.14 3.99 -2.71
CA GLY A 13 -20.73 2.66 -2.93
C GLY A 13 -20.43 2.02 -4.29
N GLN A 14 -19.44 2.53 -5.03
CA GLN A 14 -19.04 1.90 -6.30
C GLN A 14 -18.10 0.72 -6.01
N PRO A 15 -18.36 -0.50 -6.54
CA PRO A 15 -17.54 -1.66 -6.23
C PRO A 15 -16.14 -1.58 -6.85
N GLY A 16 -15.21 -2.36 -6.30
CA GLY A 16 -13.88 -2.60 -6.86
C GLY A 16 -12.95 -1.38 -6.82
N GLU A 17 -12.96 -0.61 -5.73
CA GLU A 17 -12.14 0.62 -5.64
C GLU A 17 -10.64 0.30 -5.75
N LEU A 18 -10.15 -0.74 -5.07
CA LEU A 18 -8.73 -1.14 -5.16
C LEU A 18 -8.33 -1.60 -6.56
N ALA A 19 -9.22 -2.29 -7.28
CA ALA A 19 -8.91 -2.82 -8.62
C ALA A 19 -8.56 -1.70 -9.62
N ARG A 20 -9.10 -0.48 -9.42
CA ARG A 20 -8.84 0.71 -10.26
C ARG A 20 -7.40 1.21 -10.18
N HIS A 21 -6.68 0.82 -9.14
CA HIS A 21 -5.33 1.30 -8.86
C HIS A 21 -4.24 0.27 -9.18
N ARG A 22 -4.61 -0.87 -9.76
CA ARG A 22 -3.67 -1.90 -10.19
C ARG A 22 -2.60 -1.33 -11.12
N GLY A 23 -1.36 -1.81 -10.95
CA GLY A 23 -0.23 -1.42 -11.78
C GLY A 23 0.44 -0.12 -11.33
N LYS A 24 0.00 0.46 -10.22
CA LYS A 24 0.66 1.59 -9.56
C LYS A 24 0.85 1.29 -8.09
N PRO A 25 1.96 1.73 -7.49
CA PRO A 25 2.11 1.73 -6.04
C PRO A 25 0.95 2.45 -5.34
N ALA A 26 0.55 1.94 -4.17
CA ALA A 26 -0.49 2.54 -3.35
C ALA A 26 -0.03 2.71 -1.89
N LEU A 27 -0.43 3.83 -1.28
CA LEU A 27 -0.34 4.08 0.16
C LEU A 27 -1.74 3.97 0.76
N ILE A 28 -2.00 2.88 1.47
CA ILE A 28 -3.30 2.61 2.11
C ILE A 28 -3.23 3.05 3.57
N VAL A 29 -4.20 3.85 4.02
CA VAL A 29 -4.21 4.43 5.37
C VAL A 29 -5.58 4.24 6.02
N ASN A 30 -5.64 3.69 7.24
CA ASN A 30 -6.90 3.73 8.00
C ASN A 30 -7.10 5.12 8.57
N VAL A 31 -8.23 5.76 8.29
CA VAL A 31 -8.44 7.18 8.62
C VAL A 31 -9.62 7.41 9.54
N ALA A 32 -9.58 8.55 10.24
CA ALA A 32 -10.66 9.06 11.07
C ALA A 32 -10.69 10.60 11.11
N SER A 33 -11.87 11.16 11.30
CA SER A 33 -12.24 12.56 11.18
C SER A 33 -12.16 13.27 12.53
N ARG A 34 -12.35 12.56 13.65
CA ARG A 34 -12.31 13.12 15.01
C ARG A 34 -11.12 12.61 15.82
N CYS A 35 -9.97 12.43 15.17
CA CYS A 35 -8.75 11.95 15.80
C CYS A 35 -7.75 13.10 16.06
N GLY A 36 -6.92 12.97 17.11
CA GLY A 36 -5.80 13.90 17.31
C GLY A 36 -4.76 13.88 16.17
N LEU A 37 -4.76 12.82 15.36
CA LEU A 37 -3.89 12.65 14.19
C LEU A 37 -4.56 13.10 12.89
N THR A 38 -5.81 13.58 12.92
CA THR A 38 -6.53 14.08 11.73
C THR A 38 -5.78 15.18 10.96
N PRO A 39 -4.93 16.05 11.56
CA PRO A 39 -4.08 16.95 10.79
C PRO A 39 -3.14 16.27 9.78
N GLN A 40 -2.87 14.96 9.90
CA GLN A 40 -2.10 14.20 8.93
C GLN A 40 -2.76 14.13 7.54
N TYR A 41 -4.07 14.38 7.41
CA TYR A 41 -4.73 14.48 6.10
C TYR A 41 -4.03 15.48 5.17
N ALA A 42 -3.58 16.62 5.70
CA ALA A 42 -2.88 17.62 4.89
C ALA A 42 -1.55 17.10 4.33
N GLY A 43 -0.82 16.29 5.10
CA GLY A 43 0.41 15.66 4.64
C GLY A 43 0.15 14.53 3.63
N LEU A 44 -0.91 13.74 3.84
CA LEU A 44 -1.33 12.71 2.89
C LEU A 44 -1.76 13.32 1.55
N GLU A 45 -2.48 14.44 1.58
CA GLU A 45 -2.88 15.16 0.37
C GLU A 45 -1.65 15.72 -0.37
N ARG A 46 -0.67 16.27 0.37
CA ARG A 46 0.59 16.72 -0.24
C ARG A 46 1.36 15.57 -0.90
N ILE A 47 1.40 14.38 -0.28
CA ILE A 47 1.97 13.19 -0.92
C ILE A 47 1.21 12.82 -2.19
N ALA A 48 -0.13 12.77 -2.11
CA ALA A 48 -0.98 12.39 -3.22
C ALA A 48 -0.78 13.31 -4.43
N ALA A 49 -0.75 14.63 -4.20
CA ALA A 49 -0.54 15.63 -5.24
C ALA A 49 0.93 15.71 -5.71
N GLY A 50 1.89 15.50 -4.80
CA GLY A 50 3.31 15.68 -5.05
C GLY A 50 4.05 14.47 -5.62
N THR A 51 3.42 13.29 -5.63
CA THR A 51 4.08 12.03 -6.02
C THR A 51 3.38 11.37 -7.22
N PRO A 52 3.60 11.86 -8.46
CA PRO A 52 3.04 11.22 -9.64
C PRO A 52 3.44 9.75 -9.74
N GLY A 53 2.46 8.87 -9.91
CA GLY A 53 2.67 7.43 -10.00
C GLY A 53 2.37 6.67 -8.70
N LEU A 54 2.18 7.36 -7.58
CA LEU A 54 1.59 6.80 -6.36
C LEU A 54 0.08 7.07 -6.33
N THR A 55 -0.69 6.17 -5.72
CA THR A 55 -2.07 6.47 -5.28
C THR A 55 -2.17 6.41 -3.76
N VAL A 56 -2.68 7.46 -3.11
CA VAL A 56 -3.06 7.39 -1.69
C VAL A 56 -4.52 6.92 -1.60
N ILE A 57 -4.84 6.01 -0.69
CA ILE A 57 -6.21 5.50 -0.49
C ILE A 57 -6.54 5.56 0.99
N GLY A 58 -7.58 6.31 1.35
CA GLY A 58 -8.07 6.38 2.71
C GLY A 58 -9.16 5.33 2.97
N VAL A 59 -9.06 4.64 4.09
CA VAL A 59 -10.00 3.61 4.52
C VAL A 59 -10.61 4.02 5.86
N PRO A 60 -11.82 4.60 5.88
CA PRO A 60 -12.44 5.07 7.12
C PRO A 60 -12.70 3.91 8.10
N CYS A 61 -12.42 4.12 9.39
CA CYS A 61 -12.66 3.13 10.42
C CYS A 61 -13.10 3.76 11.75
N ASN A 62 -14.13 3.19 12.38
CA ASN A 62 -14.68 3.70 13.65
C ASN A 62 -14.25 2.94 14.92
N GLN A 63 -13.37 1.93 14.79
CA GLN A 63 -13.01 1.05 15.92
C GLN A 63 -12.13 1.72 16.97
N PHE A 64 -11.48 2.83 16.65
CA PHE A 64 -10.55 3.53 17.55
C PHE A 64 -11.23 4.75 18.18
N GLY A 65 -11.75 4.56 19.39
CA GLY A 65 -12.35 5.64 20.19
C GLY A 65 -13.63 6.24 19.61
N GLY A 66 -14.30 5.56 18.67
CA GLY A 66 -15.52 6.06 18.03
C GLY A 66 -15.29 7.35 17.22
N GLN A 67 -14.10 7.51 16.65
CA GLN A 67 -13.64 8.75 16.02
C GLN A 67 -14.09 8.90 14.55
N GLU A 68 -14.84 7.94 14.01
CA GLU A 68 -15.46 7.95 12.68
C GLU A 68 -16.95 7.59 12.70
N PRO A 69 -17.77 8.32 13.48
CA PRO A 69 -19.18 7.97 13.67
C PRO A 69 -20.05 8.30 12.46
N GLY A 70 -19.59 9.17 11.56
CA GLY A 70 -20.40 9.74 10.49
C GLY A 70 -20.77 8.76 9.37
N THR A 71 -21.74 9.17 8.56
CA THR A 71 -22.12 8.48 7.31
C THR A 71 -21.06 8.68 6.23
N ALA A 72 -21.16 7.95 5.13
CA ALA A 72 -20.23 8.11 4.01
C ALA A 72 -20.21 9.54 3.47
N GLU A 73 -21.38 10.18 3.38
CA GLU A 73 -21.54 11.57 2.94
C GLU A 73 -20.89 12.55 3.92
N GLU A 74 -21.10 12.35 5.23
CA GLU A 74 -20.49 13.21 6.26
C GLU A 74 -18.97 13.10 6.27
N ILE A 75 -18.44 11.90 6.03
CA ILE A 75 -17.00 11.64 5.93
C ILE A 75 -16.42 12.33 4.69
N ALA A 76 -17.09 12.20 3.54
CA ALA A 76 -16.68 12.85 2.30
C ALA A 76 -16.66 14.38 2.44
N GLU A 77 -17.72 14.95 2.99
CA GLU A 77 -17.85 16.38 3.23
C GLU A 77 -16.76 16.86 4.19
N PHE A 78 -16.53 16.15 5.29
CA PHE A 78 -15.49 16.51 6.25
C PHE A 78 -14.09 16.56 5.62
N CYS A 79 -13.71 15.50 4.90
CA CYS A 79 -12.38 15.38 4.30
C CYS A 79 -12.14 16.43 3.21
N SER A 80 -13.14 16.70 2.38
CA SER A 80 -13.06 17.69 1.31
C SER A 80 -13.11 19.13 1.83
N ALA A 81 -14.08 19.47 2.67
CA ALA A 81 -14.27 20.84 3.15
C ALA A 81 -13.17 21.29 4.13
N THR A 82 -12.63 20.38 4.94
CA THR A 82 -11.66 20.73 5.99
C THR A 82 -10.22 20.64 5.52
N TYR A 83 -9.90 19.61 4.71
CA TYR A 83 -8.52 19.30 4.34
C TYR A 83 -8.26 19.32 2.83
N GLY A 84 -9.29 19.52 2.00
CA GLY A 84 -9.15 19.52 0.55
C GLY A 84 -8.71 18.17 0.00
N VAL A 85 -9.09 17.07 0.65
CA VAL A 85 -8.69 15.72 0.24
C VAL A 85 -9.21 15.42 -1.17
N THR A 86 -8.30 15.03 -2.07
CA THR A 86 -8.61 14.63 -3.45
C THR A 86 -8.37 13.15 -3.73
N PHE A 87 -7.63 12.48 -2.84
CA PHE A 87 -7.36 11.07 -2.98
C PHE A 87 -8.61 10.20 -2.69
N PRO A 88 -8.73 9.01 -3.30
CA PRO A 88 -9.89 8.14 -3.15
C PRO A 88 -10.09 7.65 -1.71
N MET A 89 -11.36 7.56 -1.33
CA MET A 89 -11.82 7.00 -0.07
C MET A 89 -12.67 5.76 -0.32
N THR A 90 -12.52 4.74 0.52
CA THR A 90 -13.35 3.52 0.46
C THR A 90 -14.59 3.64 1.35
N GLU A 91 -15.46 2.64 1.29
CA GLU A 91 -16.45 2.43 2.32
C GLU A 91 -15.80 2.26 3.71
N LYS A 92 -16.58 2.55 4.75
CA LYS A 92 -16.14 2.39 6.14
C LYS A 92 -16.10 0.91 6.50
N VAL A 93 -14.98 0.43 7.00
CA VAL A 93 -14.78 -0.98 7.34
C VAL A 93 -14.23 -1.17 8.75
N GLU A 94 -14.35 -2.40 9.25
CA GLU A 94 -13.64 -2.86 10.44
C GLU A 94 -12.24 -3.36 10.05
N VAL A 95 -11.24 -3.00 10.84
CA VAL A 95 -9.83 -3.34 10.60
C VAL A 95 -9.30 -4.38 11.59
N ASN A 96 -10.00 -4.62 12.69
CA ASN A 96 -9.67 -5.57 13.76
C ASN A 96 -10.87 -6.42 14.17
N GLY A 97 -10.61 -7.50 14.90
CA GLY A 97 -11.64 -8.39 15.46
C GLY A 97 -12.29 -9.32 14.42
N ASP A 98 -13.39 -9.97 14.82
CA ASP A 98 -14.09 -10.97 13.99
C ASP A 98 -14.70 -10.38 12.71
N GLY A 99 -14.99 -9.07 12.71
CA GLY A 99 -15.50 -8.34 11.55
C GLY A 99 -14.42 -7.74 10.65
N ARG A 100 -13.14 -8.02 10.91
CA ARG A 100 -12.01 -7.50 10.13
C ARG A 100 -12.22 -7.72 8.63
N HIS A 101 -12.06 -6.66 7.86
CA HIS A 101 -12.13 -6.71 6.42
C HIS A 101 -10.96 -7.52 5.82
N PRO A 102 -11.18 -8.32 4.75
CA PRO A 102 -10.12 -9.11 4.10
C PRO A 102 -8.89 -8.31 3.66
N LEU A 103 -9.07 -7.01 3.39
CA LEU A 103 -7.97 -6.07 3.16
C LEU A 103 -6.98 -6.09 4.33
N TYR A 104 -7.49 -5.89 5.55
CA TYR A 104 -6.65 -5.84 6.74
C TYR A 104 -6.11 -7.20 7.15
N ASP A 105 -6.75 -8.31 6.77
CA ASP A 105 -6.16 -9.66 6.91
C ASP A 105 -4.87 -9.84 6.09
N GLN A 106 -4.72 -9.11 4.99
CA GLN A 106 -3.49 -9.12 4.21
C GLN A 106 -2.49 -8.08 4.72
N LEU A 107 -2.94 -6.83 4.93
CA LEU A 107 -2.08 -5.73 5.36
C LEU A 107 -1.35 -6.04 6.68
N THR A 108 -2.06 -6.60 7.65
CA THR A 108 -1.53 -6.84 9.02
C THR A 108 -0.50 -7.97 9.12
N ARG A 109 -0.26 -8.72 8.04
CA ARG A 109 0.78 -9.77 7.97
C ARG A 109 2.19 -9.22 7.89
N VAL A 110 2.34 -7.97 7.44
CA VAL A 110 3.63 -7.29 7.36
C VAL A 110 3.92 -6.62 8.69
N ALA A 111 5.15 -6.82 9.18
CA ALA A 111 5.64 -6.16 10.38
C ALA A 111 5.95 -4.68 10.11
N ASP A 112 5.76 -3.83 11.11
CA ASP A 112 6.33 -2.48 11.07
C ASP A 112 7.85 -2.49 11.40
N ALA A 113 8.46 -1.31 11.42
CA ALA A 113 9.88 -1.14 11.76
C ALA A 113 10.22 -1.62 13.17
N GLU A 114 9.24 -1.65 14.09
CA GLU A 114 9.39 -2.15 15.46
C GLU A 114 9.15 -3.66 15.58
N GLY A 115 8.81 -4.35 14.49
CA GLY A 115 8.54 -5.79 14.46
C GLY A 115 7.11 -6.17 14.86
N HIS A 116 6.19 -5.21 15.01
CA HIS A 116 4.79 -5.47 15.34
C HIS A 116 4.04 -6.06 14.15
N VAL A 117 3.43 -7.22 14.36
CA VAL A 117 2.58 -7.94 13.39
C VAL A 117 1.19 -8.11 13.98
N GLY A 118 0.16 -8.13 13.13
CA GLY A 118 -1.24 -8.30 13.55
C GLY A 118 -1.93 -6.95 13.72
N ASP A 119 -2.83 -6.87 14.70
CA ASP A 119 -3.85 -5.83 14.84
C ASP A 119 -3.35 -4.40 14.58
N ILE A 120 -4.23 -3.61 13.96
CA ILE A 120 -4.03 -2.17 13.79
C ILE A 120 -4.09 -1.51 15.15
N ARG A 121 -3.09 -0.68 15.46
CA ARG A 121 -2.94 -0.11 16.81
C ARG A 121 -3.78 1.15 17.00
N TRP A 122 -3.92 1.95 15.95
CA TRP A 122 -4.66 3.21 16.01
C TRP A 122 -5.04 3.72 14.61
N ASN A 123 -5.80 4.82 14.56
CA ASN A 123 -6.02 5.61 13.35
C ASN A 123 -4.68 6.07 12.75
N PHE A 124 -4.62 6.21 11.43
CA PHE A 124 -3.47 6.65 10.64
C PHE A 124 -2.30 5.67 10.57
N GLU A 125 -2.53 4.37 10.75
CA GLU A 125 -1.55 3.34 10.38
C GLU A 125 -1.49 3.23 8.84
N LYS A 126 -0.28 3.07 8.30
CA LYS A 126 -0.04 3.24 6.86
C LYS A 126 0.63 2.01 6.29
N PHE A 127 0.22 1.62 5.08
CA PHE A 127 0.74 0.46 4.39
C PHE A 127 1.14 0.85 2.98
N LEU A 128 2.37 0.50 2.59
CA LEU A 128 2.80 0.60 1.20
C LEU A 128 2.54 -0.72 0.49
N VAL A 129 1.94 -0.59 -0.68
CA VAL A 129 1.60 -1.68 -1.59
C VAL A 129 2.26 -1.40 -2.92
N ASP A 130 2.99 -2.37 -3.46
CA ASP A 130 3.65 -2.24 -4.76
C ASP A 130 2.65 -2.33 -5.94
N ALA A 131 3.15 -2.13 -7.16
CA ALA A 131 2.32 -2.17 -8.38
C ALA A 131 1.70 -3.54 -8.68
N ASP A 132 2.32 -4.62 -8.18
CA ASP A 132 1.84 -6.00 -8.29
C ASP A 132 0.79 -6.32 -7.18
N GLY A 133 0.68 -5.43 -6.20
CA GLY A 133 -0.25 -5.49 -5.07
C GLY A 133 0.27 -6.28 -3.88
N ALA A 134 1.59 -6.44 -3.74
CA ALA A 134 2.21 -6.97 -2.53
C ALA A 134 2.41 -5.85 -1.51
N VAL A 135 2.17 -6.16 -0.22
CA VAL A 135 2.43 -5.22 0.88
C VAL A 135 3.93 -5.23 1.16
N VAL A 136 4.58 -4.08 0.99
CA VAL A 136 6.05 -3.96 1.08
C VAL A 136 6.52 -3.28 2.36
N ALA A 137 5.68 -2.46 2.99
CA ALA A 137 6.02 -1.82 4.26
C ALA A 137 4.77 -1.44 5.07
N ARG A 138 4.94 -1.35 6.39
CA ARG A 138 3.95 -0.88 7.37
C ARG A 138 4.58 0.20 8.23
N PHE A 139 3.84 1.28 8.49
CA PHE A 139 4.30 2.40 9.30
C PHE A 139 3.32 2.69 10.42
N SER A 140 3.86 2.91 11.61
CA SER A 140 3.11 3.25 12.81
C SER A 140 2.25 4.51 12.62
N PRO A 141 1.10 4.62 13.30
CA PRO A 141 0.30 5.84 13.39
C PRO A 141 1.09 7.13 13.66
N ARG A 142 2.18 7.02 14.43
CA ARG A 142 3.03 8.15 14.82
C ARG A 142 4.02 8.58 13.75
N VAL A 143 4.27 7.75 12.73
CA VAL A 143 5.07 8.16 11.57
C VAL A 143 4.24 9.18 10.80
N GLU A 144 4.72 10.42 10.76
CA GLU A 144 4.06 11.48 10.00
C GLU A 144 4.13 11.20 8.50
N PRO A 145 3.16 11.67 7.71
CA PRO A 145 3.17 11.48 6.26
C PRO A 145 4.50 11.90 5.61
N GLU A 146 5.08 13.01 6.04
CA GLU A 146 6.33 13.56 5.49
C GLU A 146 7.59 13.10 6.22
N ALA A 147 7.48 12.08 7.07
CA ALA A 147 8.64 11.52 7.75
C ALA A 147 9.64 10.96 6.71
N PRO A 148 10.95 11.20 6.86
CA PRO A 148 11.96 10.79 5.87
C PRO A 148 11.91 9.30 5.51
N GLU A 149 11.62 8.44 6.48
CA GLU A 149 11.50 7.00 6.28
C GLU A 149 10.33 6.60 5.38
N LEU A 150 9.20 7.30 5.47
CA LEU A 150 8.02 7.04 4.65
C LEU A 150 8.22 7.60 3.23
N VAL A 151 8.72 8.83 3.12
CA VAL A 151 9.00 9.48 1.83
C VAL A 151 10.04 8.68 1.05
N ALA A 152 11.14 8.26 1.68
CA ALA A 152 12.15 7.44 1.02
C ALA A 152 11.59 6.09 0.55
N ALA A 153 10.72 5.45 1.33
CA ALA A 153 10.08 4.21 0.93
C ALA A 153 9.14 4.40 -0.28
N ILE A 154 8.38 5.49 -0.30
CA ILE A 154 7.53 5.87 -1.43
C ILE A 154 8.37 6.11 -2.69
N ASP A 155 9.42 6.92 -2.60
CA ASP A 155 10.27 7.29 -3.74
C ASP A 155 10.93 6.06 -4.37
N ASN A 156 11.43 5.15 -3.52
CA ASN A 156 12.01 3.88 -3.97
C ASN A 156 10.99 3.03 -4.74
N LEU A 157 9.75 2.97 -4.23
CA LEU A 157 8.69 2.16 -4.82
C LEU A 157 8.21 2.73 -6.16
N VAL A 158 8.01 4.04 -6.23
CA VAL A 158 7.61 4.73 -7.47
C VAL A 158 8.70 4.64 -8.53
N SER A 159 9.96 4.82 -8.13
CA SER A 159 11.12 4.69 -9.04
C SER A 159 11.25 3.26 -9.59
N ALA A 160 11.02 2.24 -8.75
CA ALA A 160 11.03 0.84 -9.18
C ALA A 160 9.89 0.52 -10.16
N ALA A 161 8.72 1.13 -9.99
CA ALA A 161 7.56 0.93 -10.86
C ALA A 161 7.68 1.63 -12.23
N THR A 162 8.39 2.77 -12.30
CA THR A 162 8.62 3.51 -13.55
C THR A 162 9.81 3.02 -14.35
N CYS A 163 10.72 2.26 -13.73
CA CYS A 163 11.83 1.64 -14.44
C CYS A 163 11.31 0.43 -15.25
N PRO A 164 11.36 0.45 -16.60
CA PRO A 164 10.99 -0.73 -17.37
C PRO A 164 11.95 -1.85 -16.98
N ARG A 165 11.43 -2.92 -16.36
CA ARG A 165 12.20 -4.14 -16.09
C ARG A 165 12.90 -4.51 -17.40
N ARG A 166 14.23 -4.41 -17.45
CA ARG A 166 15.01 -5.03 -18.51
C ARG A 166 14.64 -6.51 -18.46
N SER A 167 13.91 -6.98 -19.46
CA SER A 167 13.78 -8.39 -19.73
C SER A 167 15.20 -8.94 -19.88
N VAL A 168 15.67 -9.68 -18.88
CA VAL A 168 16.81 -10.56 -19.07
C VAL A 168 16.31 -11.59 -20.09
N PRO A 169 16.87 -11.65 -21.31
CA PRO A 169 16.51 -12.72 -22.23
C PRO A 169 16.84 -14.02 -21.51
N ALA A 170 15.88 -14.93 -21.43
CA ALA A 170 16.13 -16.30 -21.01
C ALA A 170 17.34 -16.80 -21.79
N GLN A 171 18.41 -17.19 -21.08
CA GLN A 171 19.56 -17.78 -21.74
C GLN A 171 19.10 -19.07 -22.41
N ASP A 172 18.92 -18.97 -23.72
CA ASP A 172 18.63 -20.08 -24.59
C ASP A 172 19.79 -21.09 -24.45
N GLY A 173 19.45 -22.31 -24.05
CA GLY A 173 20.39 -23.37 -23.66
C GLY A 173 21.18 -23.95 -24.84
N ARG A 174 21.93 -23.11 -25.56
CA ARG A 174 22.77 -23.48 -26.70
C ARG A 174 24.19 -22.96 -26.53
N HIS A 175 24.88 -23.42 -25.50
CA HIS A 175 26.35 -23.49 -25.53
C HIS A 175 26.82 -24.68 -24.68
N ARG A 176 26.57 -25.89 -25.21
CA ARG A 176 27.30 -27.09 -24.78
C ARG A 176 27.82 -27.81 -26.02
N ALA A 177 28.83 -27.22 -26.64
CA ALA A 177 29.72 -27.89 -27.56
C ALA A 177 31.15 -27.39 -27.31
N LEU A 178 32.09 -28.35 -27.32
CA LEU A 178 33.54 -28.18 -27.33
C LEU A 178 34.25 -28.02 -25.98
N LEU A 179 34.24 -29.09 -25.17
CA LEU A 179 35.32 -29.40 -24.20
C LEU A 179 35.33 -30.90 -23.89
N GLN A 180 35.45 -31.73 -24.93
CA GLN A 180 35.71 -33.19 -24.80
C GLN A 180 36.74 -33.70 -25.81
N ALA A 181 37.70 -32.86 -26.19
CA ALA A 181 38.82 -33.23 -27.05
C ALA A 181 40.19 -33.07 -26.35
N TYR A 182 40.25 -33.29 -25.03
CA TYR A 182 41.50 -33.21 -24.26
C TYR A 182 41.66 -34.34 -23.24
N THR A 183 41.22 -35.54 -23.60
CA THR A 183 41.48 -36.78 -22.85
C THR A 183 41.81 -37.89 -23.83
N SER A 184 42.96 -37.73 -24.49
CA SER A 184 43.74 -38.86 -24.99
C SER A 184 45.20 -38.57 -24.64
N SER A 185 45.91 -39.62 -24.24
CA SER A 185 47.36 -39.69 -24.02
C SER A 185 47.82 -39.60 -22.56
N SER A 186 47.58 -40.66 -21.79
CA SER A 186 48.56 -41.21 -20.85
C SER A 186 48.00 -42.45 -20.17
N GLU A 187 48.19 -43.62 -20.77
CA GLU A 187 48.38 -44.87 -20.03
C GLU A 187 49.04 -45.89 -20.97
N THR A 188 50.19 -46.35 -20.52
CA THR A 188 51.04 -47.42 -21.08
C THR A 188 51.03 -48.53 -20.06
#